data_AF-A0AAD4N6Y9-F1
#
_entry.id   AF-A0AAD4N6Y9-F1
#
_cell.length_a   1.000
_cell.length_b   1.000
_cell.length_c   1.000
_cell.angle_alpha   90.00
_cell.angle_beta   90.00
_cell.angle_gamma   90.00
#
_symmetry.space_group_name_H-M   'P 1'
#
loop_
_entity.id
_entity.type
_entity.pdbx_description
1 polymer ?
#
loop_
_entity_poly.entity_id
_entity_poly.type
_entity_poly.pdbx_seq_one_letter_code
_entity_poly.pdbx_strand_id
1 'polypeptide(L)'
;MDVPTFRKPAKARNIKLRTVPSAQEGDKESESEQDVESQLNDIREAQKGRLRQHGMTAVECAVGKELAKEFNQLDEDPFRMKGGGMLRLSDDRKAALAAADIENDIKEQFKKETLLRDENEEMRKYIDLKLKRKEVVPSNVENSILLRAAGKMKGYTSSKSNEELLSNQMLVGIPEVDLGIDVRISNIIDTEKKKMELFRKKQAKEGNEGTIK
;
A
#
# COMPACT_ATOMS: atom_id res chain seq x y z
N MET A 1 -59.40 8.52 -28.56
CA MET A 1 -59.55 8.22 -27.12
C MET A 1 -58.54 9.08 -26.39
N ASP A 2 -58.92 10.29 -26.02
CA ASP A 2 -58.02 11.23 -25.34
C ASP A 2 -58.06 10.94 -23.84
N VAL A 3 -56.91 10.53 -23.29
CA VAL A 3 -56.75 10.27 -21.86
C VAL A 3 -56.49 11.60 -21.16
N PRO A 4 -57.33 12.05 -20.20
CA PRO A 4 -57.05 13.28 -19.47
C PRO A 4 -55.87 13.04 -18.51
N THR A 5 -54.74 13.72 -18.74
CA THR A 5 -53.65 13.72 -17.77
C THR A 5 -53.85 14.84 -16.75
N PHE A 6 -54.06 14.47 -15.49
CA PHE A 6 -54.16 15.41 -14.37
C PHE A 6 -52.78 15.94 -13.98
N ARG A 7 -52.40 17.13 -14.46
CA ARG A 7 -51.19 17.83 -13.97
C ARG A 7 -51.51 18.51 -12.64
N LYS A 8 -50.83 18.09 -11.57
CA LYS A 8 -50.93 18.75 -10.26
C LYS A 8 -50.40 20.19 -10.36
N PRO A 9 -51.08 21.20 -9.81
CA PRO A 9 -50.61 22.56 -9.85
C PRO A 9 -49.32 22.70 -9.02
N ALA A 10 -48.35 23.42 -9.56
CA ALA A 10 -47.11 23.73 -8.85
C ALA A 10 -47.43 24.56 -7.60
N LYS A 11 -47.00 24.09 -6.42
CA LYS A 11 -47.14 24.86 -5.18
C LYS A 11 -46.29 26.12 -5.28
N ALA A 12 -46.91 27.29 -5.24
CA ALA A 12 -46.20 28.55 -5.10
C ALA A 12 -45.35 28.50 -3.83
N ARG A 13 -44.04 28.78 -3.96
CA ARG A 13 -43.15 28.88 -2.81
C ARG A 13 -43.52 30.15 -2.06
N ASN A 14 -43.86 30.03 -0.77
CA ASN A 14 -44.07 31.18 0.11
C ASN A 14 -42.71 31.87 0.33
N ILE A 15 -42.34 32.77 -0.57
CA ILE A 15 -41.19 33.67 -0.37
C ILE A 15 -41.65 34.71 0.65
N LYS A 16 -41.27 34.51 1.91
CA LYS A 16 -41.41 35.56 2.92
C LYS A 16 -40.46 36.69 2.53
N LEU A 17 -40.99 37.79 1.99
CA LEU A 17 -40.21 39.03 1.87
C LEU A 17 -39.80 39.47 3.28
N ARG A 18 -38.50 39.75 3.45
CA ARG A 18 -37.97 40.30 4.70
C ARG A 18 -38.48 41.73 4.85
N THR A 19 -39.40 41.96 5.78
CA THR A 19 -39.73 43.30 6.24
C THR A 19 -38.50 43.85 6.97
N VAL A 20 -37.94 44.95 6.45
CA VAL A 20 -36.85 45.67 7.10
C VAL A 20 -37.46 46.38 8.32
N PRO A 21 -37.02 46.11 9.56
CA PRO A 21 -37.54 46.85 10.70
C PRO A 21 -37.02 48.29 10.61
N SER A 22 -37.95 49.24 10.65
CA SER A 22 -37.69 50.67 10.77
C SER A 22 -36.82 50.91 12.00
N ALA A 23 -35.76 51.69 11.85
CA ALA A 23 -34.79 52.03 12.89
C ALA A 23 -35.48 52.52 14.17
N GLN A 24 -35.52 51.66 15.20
CA GLN A 24 -35.67 52.10 16.58
C GLN A 24 -34.28 52.47 17.08
N GLU A 25 -34.09 53.76 17.35
CA GLU A 25 -33.00 54.23 18.20
C GLU A 25 -33.20 53.66 19.61
N GLY A 26 -32.38 52.67 19.95
CA GLY A 26 -32.25 52.11 21.29
C GLY A 26 -30.75 51.99 21.59
N ASP A 27 -30.37 52.37 22.81
CA ASP A 27 -29.01 52.50 23.34
C ASP A 27 -27.97 51.59 22.67
N LYS A 28 -26.97 52.23 22.04
CA LYS A 28 -25.71 51.57 21.71
C LYS A 28 -24.88 51.46 22.98
N GLU A 29 -25.25 50.54 23.87
CA GLU A 29 -24.24 49.93 24.72
C GLU A 29 -23.19 49.32 23.79
N SER A 30 -21.93 49.72 24.00
CA SER A 30 -20.80 49.15 23.28
C SER A 30 -20.62 47.70 23.73
N GLU A 31 -21.46 46.80 23.22
CA GLU A 31 -21.23 45.36 23.32
C GLU A 31 -19.84 45.09 22.77
N SER A 32 -19.02 44.43 23.58
CA SER A 32 -17.68 44.06 23.16
C SER A 32 -17.78 43.06 21.99
N GLU A 33 -16.79 43.02 21.11
CA GLU A 33 -16.79 42.07 19.98
C GLU A 33 -16.97 40.61 20.45
N GLN A 34 -16.54 40.32 21.69
CA GLN A 34 -16.70 39.02 22.35
C GLN A 34 -18.17 38.72 22.68
N ASP A 35 -18.95 39.72 23.10
CA ASP A 35 -20.37 39.55 23.41
C ASP A 35 -21.15 39.23 22.13
N VAL A 36 -20.86 39.94 21.04
CA VAL A 36 -21.46 39.69 19.72
C VAL A 36 -21.10 38.29 19.20
N GLU A 37 -19.84 37.86 19.35
CA GLU A 37 -19.41 36.51 18.96
C GLU A 37 -20.13 35.42 19.77
N SER A 38 -20.31 35.63 21.07
CA SER A 38 -21.04 34.69 21.94
C SER A 38 -22.51 34.53 21.51
N GLN A 39 -23.21 35.63 21.25
CA GLN A 39 -24.61 35.62 20.78
C GLN A 39 -24.74 34.93 19.42
N LEU A 40 -23.80 35.17 18.50
CA LEU A 40 -23.79 34.51 17.19
C LEU A 40 -23.57 33.00 17.31
N ASN A 41 -22.71 32.56 18.24
CA ASN A 41 -22.48 31.16 18.52
C ASN A 41 -23.73 30.48 19.11
N ASP A 42 -24.41 31.13 20.06
CA ASP A 42 -25.66 30.65 20.66
C ASP A 42 -26.75 30.48 19.59
N ILE A 43 -26.91 31.45 18.69
CA ILE A 43 -27.85 31.37 17.58
C ILE A 43 -27.49 30.21 16.64
N ARG A 44 -26.21 30.01 16.35
CA ARG A 44 -25.73 28.94 15.47
C ARG A 44 -25.96 27.56 16.08
N GLU A 45 -25.79 27.43 17.39
CA GLU A 45 -26.10 26.21 18.13
C GLU A 45 -27.61 25.91 18.14
N ALA A 46 -28.44 26.92 18.41
CA ALA A 46 -29.89 26.79 18.34
C ALA A 46 -30.37 26.38 16.93
N GLN A 47 -29.70 26.88 15.88
CA GLN A 47 -29.97 26.46 14.50
C GLN A 47 -29.54 25.01 14.23
N LYS A 48 -28.38 24.57 14.75
CA LYS A 48 -27.94 23.17 14.65
C LYS A 48 -28.91 22.22 15.33
N GLY A 49 -29.47 22.60 16.49
CA GLY A 49 -30.49 21.80 17.19
C GLY A 49 -31.81 21.65 16.41
N ARG A 50 -32.12 22.57 15.49
CA ARG A 50 -33.29 22.48 14.60
C ARG A 50 -33.07 21.58 13.39
N LEU A 51 -31.83 21.22 13.07
CA LEU A 51 -31.55 20.27 11.99
C LEU A 51 -31.99 18.88 12.42
N ARG A 52 -32.78 18.22 11.56
CA ARG A 52 -33.15 16.82 11.79
C ARG A 52 -31.89 15.97 11.73
N GLN A 53 -31.64 15.22 12.80
CA GLN A 53 -30.56 14.24 12.82
C GLN A 53 -30.85 13.16 11.76
N HIS A 54 -29.86 12.85 10.94
CA HIS A 54 -29.96 11.73 10.01
C HIS A 54 -29.95 10.42 10.81
N GLY A 55 -30.90 9.53 10.51
CA GLY A 55 -30.91 8.18 11.07
C GLY A 55 -29.79 7.33 10.48
N MET A 56 -29.59 6.13 11.04
CA MET A 56 -28.68 5.15 10.46
C MET A 56 -29.27 4.56 9.18
N THR A 57 -28.43 4.37 8.18
CA THR A 57 -28.78 3.63 6.96
C THR A 57 -29.00 2.15 7.30
N ALA A 58 -29.84 1.43 6.54
CA ALA A 58 -30.09 -0.01 6.78
C ALA A 58 -28.79 -0.83 6.86
N VAL A 59 -27.80 -0.52 6.01
CA VAL A 59 -26.47 -1.14 6.01
C VAL A 59 -25.69 -0.76 7.27
N GLU A 60 -25.70 0.51 7.68
CA GLU A 60 -25.04 0.97 8.91
C GLU A 60 -25.64 0.32 10.16
N CYS A 61 -26.95 0.07 10.16
CA CYS A 61 -27.64 -0.60 11.28
C CYS A 61 -27.28 -2.09 11.36
N ALA A 62 -27.03 -2.76 10.23
CA ALA A 62 -26.73 -4.19 10.18
C ALA A 62 -25.24 -4.48 10.45
N VAL A 63 -24.36 -3.64 9.90
CA VAL A 63 -22.92 -3.92 9.78
C VAL A 63 -22.07 -2.96 10.61
N GLY A 64 -22.63 -1.83 11.03
CA GLY A 64 -21.92 -0.78 11.77
C GLY A 64 -21.34 0.30 10.85
N LYS A 65 -21.03 1.47 11.43
CA LYS A 65 -20.65 2.68 10.68
C LYS A 65 -19.33 2.55 9.91
N GLU A 66 -18.37 1.80 10.43
CA GLU A 66 -17.03 1.68 9.83
C GLU A 66 -17.08 0.76 8.60
N LEU A 67 -17.58 -0.45 8.80
CA LEU A 67 -17.75 -1.43 7.73
C LEU A 67 -18.74 -0.97 6.65
N ALA A 68 -19.78 -0.20 7.01
CA ALA A 68 -20.68 0.40 6.01
C ALA A 68 -19.98 1.49 5.17
N LYS A 69 -19.01 2.23 5.73
CA LYS A 69 -18.20 3.19 4.95
C LYS A 69 -17.31 2.47 3.95
N GLU A 70 -16.67 1.39 4.37
CA GLU A 70 -15.86 0.54 3.49
C GLU A 70 -16.71 -0.05 2.37
N PHE A 71 -17.89 -0.60 2.69
CA PHE A 71 -18.82 -1.11 1.69
C PHE A 71 -19.24 -0.03 0.68
N ASN A 72 -19.60 1.16 1.15
CA ASN A 72 -19.98 2.28 0.28
C ASN A 72 -18.81 2.83 -0.57
N GLN A 73 -17.55 2.64 -0.15
CA GLN A 73 -16.37 3.00 -0.95
C GLN A 73 -16.09 1.98 -2.05
N LEU A 74 -16.44 0.71 -1.83
CA LEU A 74 -16.33 -0.35 -2.83
C LEU A 74 -17.47 -0.29 -3.85
N ASP A 75 -18.64 0.17 -3.43
CA ASP A 75 -19.83 0.39 -4.26
C ASP A 75 -19.73 1.71 -5.09
N GLU A 76 -18.59 1.96 -5.74
CA GLU A 76 -18.45 3.02 -6.75
C GLU A 76 -19.20 2.64 -8.04
N ASP A 77 -20.54 2.52 -7.93
CA ASP A 77 -21.42 2.36 -9.08
C ASP A 77 -21.36 3.67 -9.91
N PRO A 78 -20.86 3.61 -11.17
CA PRO A 78 -20.70 4.78 -12.02
C PRO A 78 -22.02 5.49 -12.33
N PHE A 79 -23.17 4.83 -12.12
CA PHE A 79 -24.50 5.40 -12.34
C PHE A 79 -25.15 5.98 -11.08
N ARG A 80 -24.61 5.70 -9.88
CA ARG A 80 -25.11 6.24 -8.59
C ARG A 80 -24.26 7.39 -8.04
N MET A 81 -23.21 7.81 -8.75
CA MET A 81 -22.42 8.98 -8.40
C MET A 81 -23.31 10.23 -8.35
N LYS A 82 -23.37 10.90 -7.18
CA LYS A 82 -24.19 12.11 -6.96
C LYS A 82 -23.79 13.34 -7.80
N GLY A 83 -22.80 13.21 -8.67
CA GLY A 83 -22.32 14.27 -9.57
C GLY A 83 -22.33 13.79 -11.01
N GLY A 84 -23.23 14.34 -11.82
CA GLY A 84 -23.36 13.97 -13.23
C GLY A 84 -22.10 14.29 -14.05
N GLY A 85 -21.62 13.29 -14.79
CA GLY A 85 -20.90 13.41 -16.06
C GLY A 85 -19.46 13.91 -16.04
N MET A 86 -18.96 14.50 -14.95
CA MET A 86 -17.57 14.96 -14.90
C MET A 86 -16.98 14.69 -13.52
N LEU A 87 -16.17 13.64 -13.44
CA LEU A 87 -15.29 13.33 -12.31
C LEU A 87 -14.27 14.46 -12.15
N ARG A 88 -14.66 15.54 -11.47
CA ARG A 88 -13.69 16.48 -10.90
C ARG A 88 -13.14 15.81 -9.64
N LEU A 89 -12.06 15.07 -9.80
CA LEU A 89 -11.24 14.62 -8.67
C LEU A 89 -10.86 15.87 -7.84
N SER A 90 -10.96 15.78 -6.52
CA SER A 90 -10.44 16.82 -5.63
C SER A 90 -8.95 17.02 -5.93
N ASP A 91 -8.45 18.24 -5.75
CA ASP A 91 -7.06 18.55 -6.08
C ASP A 91 -6.09 17.68 -5.24
N ASP A 92 -6.47 17.31 -4.02
CA ASP A 92 -5.75 16.36 -3.18
C ASP A 92 -5.66 14.96 -3.79
N ARG A 93 -6.75 14.46 -4.41
CA ARG A 93 -6.75 13.14 -5.08
C ARG A 93 -5.94 13.16 -6.37
N LYS A 94 -5.96 14.27 -7.10
CA LYS A 94 -5.10 14.44 -8.29
C LYS A 94 -3.64 14.51 -7.90
N ALA A 95 -3.31 15.23 -6.83
CA ALA A 95 -1.96 15.30 -6.29
C ALA A 95 -1.46 13.93 -5.81
N ALA A 96 -2.32 13.15 -5.16
CA ALA A 96 -1.99 11.78 -4.73
C ALA A 96 -1.73 10.84 -5.92
N LEU A 97 -2.54 10.91 -6.98
CA LEU A 97 -2.33 10.12 -8.19
C LEU A 97 -1.04 10.54 -8.92
N ALA A 98 -0.79 11.84 -9.06
CA ALA A 98 0.43 12.35 -9.67
C ALA A 98 1.69 11.96 -8.86
N ALA A 99 1.62 11.98 -7.52
CA ALA A 99 2.71 11.53 -6.67
C ALA A 99 2.99 10.03 -6.83
N ALA A 100 1.94 9.20 -6.92
CA ALA A 100 2.07 7.77 -7.16
C ALA A 100 2.67 7.45 -8.54
N ASP A 101 2.31 8.23 -9.57
CA ASP A 101 2.86 8.07 -10.92
C ASP A 101 4.36 8.43 -10.97
N ILE A 102 4.77 9.50 -10.29
CA ILE A 102 6.18 9.90 -10.18
C ILE A 102 6.98 8.83 -9.40
N GLU A 103 6.44 8.29 -8.32
CA GLU A 103 7.12 7.24 -7.55
C GLU A 103 7.33 5.96 -8.37
N ASN A 104 6.33 5.59 -9.19
CA ASN A 104 6.43 4.43 -10.07
C ASN A 104 7.43 4.65 -11.21
N ASP A 105 7.47 5.85 -11.80
CA ASP A 105 8.43 6.20 -12.85
C ASP A 105 9.87 6.23 -12.31
N ILE A 106 10.07 6.77 -11.11
CA ILE A 106 11.36 6.74 -10.40
C ILE A 106 11.80 5.30 -10.10
N LYS A 107 10.89 4.45 -9.61
CA LYS A 107 11.19 3.02 -9.38
C LYS A 107 11.52 2.28 -10.67
N GLU A 108 10.87 2.61 -11.78
CA GLU A 108 11.16 2.01 -13.09
C GLU A 108 12.51 2.48 -13.64
N GLN A 109 12.86 3.76 -13.46
CA GLN A 109 14.17 4.30 -13.80
C GLN A 109 15.30 3.64 -12.98
N PHE A 110 15.13 3.48 -11.66
CA PHE A 110 16.12 2.77 -10.84
C PHE A 110 16.27 1.30 -11.23
N LYS A 111 15.18 0.61 -11.61
CA LYS A 111 15.24 -0.77 -12.11
C LYS A 111 15.99 -0.87 -13.43
N LYS A 112 15.76 0.07 -14.36
CA LYS A 112 16.50 0.17 -15.63
C LYS A 112 17.97 0.54 -15.39
N GLU A 113 18.26 1.44 -14.45
CA GLU A 113 19.63 1.86 -14.11
C GLU A 113 20.42 0.75 -13.40
N THR A 114 19.79 -0.03 -12.53
CA THR A 114 20.40 -1.22 -11.88
C THR A 114 20.79 -2.29 -12.90
N LEU A 115 20.15 -2.30 -14.07
CA LEU A 115 20.49 -3.17 -15.19
C LEU A 115 21.66 -2.63 -16.03
N LEU A 116 21.90 -1.31 -16.06
CA LEU A 116 23.00 -0.68 -16.80
C LEU A 116 24.30 -0.55 -16.00
N ARG A 117 24.28 -0.83 -14.69
CA ARG A 117 25.48 -0.79 -13.86
C ARG A 117 26.23 -2.12 -13.94
N ASP A 118 27.30 -2.13 -14.74
CA ASP A 118 28.18 -3.29 -15.02
C ASP A 118 28.68 -4.04 -13.77
N GLU A 119 28.63 -3.41 -12.59
CA GLU A 119 29.04 -4.01 -11.31
C GLU A 119 28.32 -5.34 -11.01
N ASN A 120 27.02 -5.44 -11.29
CA ASN A 120 26.28 -6.69 -11.02
C ASN A 120 26.64 -7.81 -11.98
N GLU A 121 26.94 -7.47 -13.25
CA GLU A 121 27.37 -8.45 -14.25
C GLU A 121 28.81 -8.90 -13.97
N GLU A 122 29.69 -7.98 -13.59
CA GLU A 122 31.06 -8.29 -13.16
C GLU A 122 31.09 -9.16 -11.89
N MET A 123 30.22 -8.88 -10.91
CA MET A 123 30.08 -9.71 -9.71
C MET A 123 29.63 -11.14 -10.04
N ARG A 124 28.67 -11.31 -10.96
CA ARG A 124 28.25 -12.64 -11.43
C ARG A 124 29.38 -13.36 -12.18
N LYS A 125 30.08 -12.67 -13.08
CA LYS A 125 31.24 -13.22 -13.81
C LYS A 125 32.34 -13.64 -12.85
N TYR A 126 32.62 -12.86 -11.81
CA TYR A 126 33.65 -13.18 -10.81
C TYR A 126 33.29 -14.40 -9.96
N ILE A 127 32.03 -14.51 -9.53
CA ILE A 127 31.52 -15.68 -8.80
C ILE A 127 31.63 -16.94 -9.65
N ASP A 128 31.19 -16.89 -10.92
CA ASP A 128 31.28 -18.02 -11.85
C ASP A 128 32.73 -18.45 -12.09
N LEU A 129 33.65 -17.49 -12.20
CA LEU A 129 35.07 -17.75 -12.42
C LEU A 129 35.74 -18.34 -11.18
N LYS A 130 35.36 -17.89 -9.98
CA LYS A 130 35.82 -18.47 -8.70
C LYS A 130 35.25 -19.87 -8.46
N LEU A 131 33.99 -20.13 -8.84
CA LEU A 131 33.36 -21.45 -8.75
C LEU A 131 34.00 -22.43 -9.74
N LYS A 132 34.20 -22.04 -11.00
CA LYS A 132 34.89 -22.86 -12.02
C LYS A 132 36.32 -23.21 -11.62
N ARG A 133 37.06 -22.27 -11.01
CA ARG A 133 38.43 -22.52 -10.53
C ARG A 133 38.49 -23.44 -9.32
N LYS A 134 37.36 -23.63 -8.62
CA LYS A 134 37.20 -24.52 -7.47
C LYS A 134 36.54 -25.86 -7.84
N GLU A 135 36.18 -26.07 -9.11
CA GLU A 135 35.78 -27.38 -9.60
C GLU A 135 36.98 -28.33 -9.50
N VAL A 136 36.93 -29.17 -8.47
CA VAL A 136 37.74 -30.36 -8.36
C VAL A 136 37.40 -31.23 -9.57
N VAL A 137 38.36 -31.40 -10.48
CA VAL A 137 38.24 -32.33 -11.61
C VAL A 137 37.96 -33.72 -11.01
N PRO A 138 36.77 -34.32 -11.24
CA PRO A 138 36.50 -35.64 -10.73
C PRO A 138 37.33 -36.62 -11.55
N SER A 139 38.21 -37.37 -10.88
CA SER A 139 39.08 -38.38 -11.50
C SER A 139 38.35 -39.58 -12.10
N ASN A 140 37.01 -39.63 -12.01
CA ASN A 140 36.21 -40.79 -12.37
C ASN A 140 35.12 -40.42 -13.39
N VAL A 141 35.04 -41.21 -14.47
CA VAL A 141 34.23 -40.93 -15.67
C VAL A 141 32.74 -40.86 -15.35
N GLU A 142 32.26 -41.68 -14.41
CA GLU A 142 30.85 -41.72 -13.97
C GLU A 142 30.41 -40.42 -13.28
N ASN A 143 31.29 -39.83 -12.47
CA ASN A 143 31.02 -38.56 -11.78
C ASN A 143 30.95 -37.38 -12.78
N SER A 144 31.69 -37.45 -13.89
CA SER A 144 31.62 -36.43 -14.95
C SER A 144 30.28 -36.44 -15.68
N ILE A 145 29.69 -37.63 -15.88
CA ILE A 145 28.38 -37.80 -16.53
C ILE A 145 27.26 -37.34 -15.60
N LEU A 146 27.33 -37.68 -14.31
CA LEU A 146 26.38 -37.20 -13.29
C LEU A 146 26.42 -35.68 -13.14
N LEU A 147 27.61 -35.06 -13.13
CA LEU A 147 27.75 -33.61 -13.04
C LEU A 147 27.13 -32.90 -14.25
N ARG A 148 27.34 -33.46 -15.46
CA ARG A 148 26.73 -32.95 -16.69
C ARG A 148 25.21 -33.09 -16.71
N ALA A 149 24.67 -34.16 -16.11
CA ALA A 149 23.23 -34.35 -15.94
C ALA A 149 22.64 -33.38 -14.91
N ALA A 150 23.30 -33.20 -13.76
CA ALA A 150 22.90 -32.27 -12.71
C ALA A 150 22.90 -30.80 -13.18
N GLY A 151 23.88 -30.42 -14.02
CA GLY A 151 23.93 -29.09 -14.63
C GLY A 151 22.70 -28.77 -15.49
N LYS A 152 22.12 -29.76 -16.18
CA LYS A 152 20.89 -29.61 -16.96
C LYS A 152 19.63 -29.49 -16.09
N MET A 153 19.67 -30.00 -14.85
CA MET A 153 18.56 -29.93 -13.90
C MET A 153 18.53 -28.63 -13.07
N LYS A 154 19.68 -27.94 -12.92
CA LYS A 154 19.81 -26.72 -12.12
C LYS A 154 18.97 -25.54 -12.63
N GLY A 155 18.63 -25.51 -13.92
CA GLY A 155 17.73 -24.51 -14.51
C GLY A 155 16.26 -24.63 -14.08
N TYR A 156 15.85 -25.75 -13.49
CA TYR A 156 14.45 -26.01 -13.11
C TYR A 156 14.13 -25.68 -11.64
N THR A 157 15.12 -25.31 -10.82
CA THR A 157 14.90 -24.91 -9.42
C THR A 157 14.80 -23.39 -9.31
N SER A 158 13.63 -22.82 -9.59
CA SER A 158 13.33 -21.38 -9.48
C SER A 158 13.19 -20.85 -8.04
N SER A 159 13.34 -21.72 -7.04
CA SER A 159 13.14 -21.38 -5.62
C SER A 159 14.28 -20.56 -5.02
N LYS A 160 15.51 -20.69 -5.54
CA LYS A 160 16.68 -19.99 -4.97
C LYS A 160 16.66 -18.48 -5.18
N SER A 161 16.16 -18.00 -6.31
CA SER A 161 16.09 -16.56 -6.58
C SER A 161 15.05 -15.86 -5.71
N ASN A 162 13.95 -16.55 -5.35
CA ASN A 162 12.88 -15.96 -4.53
C ASN A 162 13.22 -15.94 -3.04
N GLU A 163 13.91 -16.96 -2.51
CA GLU A 163 14.30 -17.01 -1.09
C GLU A 163 15.34 -15.94 -0.75
N GLU A 164 16.28 -15.67 -1.67
CA GLU A 164 17.33 -14.66 -1.51
C GLU A 164 16.78 -13.22 -1.63
N LEU A 165 15.78 -12.99 -2.49
CA LEU A 165 15.10 -11.70 -2.61
C LEU A 165 14.19 -11.40 -1.40
N LEU A 166 13.51 -12.42 -0.84
CA LEU A 166 12.66 -12.27 0.34
C LEU A 166 13.50 -12.09 1.62
N SER A 167 14.62 -12.81 1.76
CA SER A 167 15.53 -12.63 2.90
C SER A 167 16.15 -11.23 2.91
N ASN A 168 16.51 -10.70 1.74
CA ASN A 168 17.03 -9.35 1.61
C ASN A 168 15.95 -8.30 1.94
N GLN A 169 14.69 -8.53 1.54
CA GLN A 169 13.57 -7.64 1.88
C GLN A 169 13.30 -7.59 3.40
N MET A 170 13.40 -8.73 4.10
CA MET A 170 13.21 -8.77 5.56
C MET A 170 14.37 -8.14 6.35
N LEU A 171 15.60 -8.19 5.81
CA LEU A 171 16.78 -7.58 6.43
C LEU A 171 16.87 -6.06 6.22
N VAL A 172 16.28 -5.54 5.13
CA VAL A 172 16.22 -4.10 4.83
C VAL A 172 14.99 -3.43 5.44
N GLY A 173 13.96 -4.20 5.83
CA GLY A 173 12.66 -3.71 6.27
C GLY A 173 12.54 -3.29 7.75
N ILE A 174 13.63 -3.15 8.51
CA ILE A 174 13.58 -2.64 9.89
C ILE A 174 14.10 -1.20 9.91
N PRO A 175 13.23 -0.17 9.98
CA PRO A 175 13.59 1.23 9.77
C PRO A 175 14.47 1.86 10.89
N GLU A 176 14.77 1.13 11.97
CA GLU A 176 15.37 1.72 13.18
C GLU A 176 16.82 1.28 13.45
N VAL A 177 17.33 0.26 12.73
CA VAL A 177 18.56 -0.42 13.11
C VAL A 177 19.44 -0.65 11.87
N ASP A 178 20.06 0.42 11.38
CA ASP A 178 21.09 0.31 10.34
C ASP A 178 22.39 -0.21 10.99
N LEU A 179 22.46 -1.53 11.20
CA LEU A 179 23.69 -2.23 11.54
C LEU A 179 24.64 -1.98 10.36
N GLY A 180 25.68 -1.18 10.56
CA GLY A 180 26.63 -0.81 9.51
C GLY A 180 27.05 -2.01 8.65
N ILE A 181 27.49 -1.74 7.41
CA ILE A 181 27.80 -2.76 6.39
C ILE A 181 28.70 -3.89 6.96
N ASP A 182 29.67 -3.54 7.81
CA ASP A 182 30.58 -4.50 8.45
C ASP A 182 29.86 -5.48 9.39
N VAL A 183 28.90 -5.00 10.19
CA VAL A 183 28.12 -5.84 11.11
C VAL A 183 27.16 -6.75 10.35
N ARG A 184 26.58 -6.26 9.25
CA ARG A 184 25.79 -7.09 8.32
C ARG A 184 26.63 -8.20 7.71
N ILE A 185 27.82 -7.88 7.20
CA ILE A 185 28.74 -8.85 6.62
C ILE A 185 29.14 -9.91 7.68
N SER A 186 29.46 -9.50 8.91
CA SER A 186 29.79 -10.42 10.00
C SER A 186 28.64 -11.40 10.30
N ASN A 187 27.40 -10.91 10.39
CA ASN A 187 26.24 -11.74 10.66
C ASN A 187 25.96 -12.73 9.52
N ILE A 188 26.17 -12.33 8.26
CA ILE A 188 26.04 -13.21 7.10
C ILE A 188 27.11 -14.32 7.14
N ILE A 189 28.36 -13.97 7.42
CA ILE A 189 29.46 -14.94 7.54
C ILE A 189 29.18 -15.95 8.66
N ASP A 190 28.74 -15.49 9.82
CA ASP A 190 28.47 -16.36 10.98
C ASP A 190 27.29 -17.30 10.75
N THR A 191 26.23 -16.82 10.11
CA THR A 191 25.07 -17.65 9.75
C THR A 191 25.42 -18.68 8.67
N GLU A 192 26.21 -18.30 7.67
CA GLU A 192 26.69 -19.21 6.63
C GLU A 192 27.63 -20.28 7.20
N LYS A 193 28.52 -19.92 8.14
CA LYS A 193 29.40 -20.87 8.84
C LYS A 193 28.63 -21.91 9.65
N LYS A 194 27.63 -21.48 10.43
CA LYS A 194 26.76 -22.40 11.20
C LYS A 194 25.93 -23.30 10.27
N LYS A 195 25.44 -22.76 9.16
CA LYS A 195 24.71 -23.51 8.13
C LYS A 195 25.60 -24.60 7.53
N MET A 196 26.83 -24.27 7.14
CA MET A 196 27.81 -25.24 6.63
C MET A 196 28.14 -26.34 7.64
N GLU A 197 28.27 -26.00 8.92
CA GLU A 197 28.50 -26.99 9.98
C GLU A 197 27.30 -27.95 10.14
N LEU A 198 26.07 -27.43 10.10
CA LEU A 198 24.86 -28.24 10.13
C LEU A 198 24.76 -29.17 8.91
N PHE A 199 25.06 -28.67 7.71
CA PHE A 199 25.12 -29.49 6.50
C PHE A 199 26.19 -30.58 6.61
N ARG A 200 27.37 -30.27 7.15
CA ARG A 200 28.43 -31.26 7.38
C ARG A 200 27.98 -32.33 8.40
N LYS A 201 27.31 -31.93 9.49
CA LYS A 201 26.75 -32.85 10.48
C LYS A 201 25.64 -33.74 9.89
N LYS A 202 24.81 -33.21 8.98
CA LYS A 202 23.80 -34.00 8.27
C LYS A 202 24.44 -35.03 7.34
N GLN A 203 25.40 -34.62 6.51
CA GLN A 203 26.12 -35.54 5.61
C GLN A 203 26.89 -36.63 6.38
N ALA A 204 27.47 -36.29 7.53
CA ALA A 204 28.15 -37.27 8.39
C ALA A 204 27.17 -38.27 9.03
N LYS A 205 25.91 -37.88 9.29
CA LYS A 205 24.87 -38.78 9.80
C LYS A 205 24.30 -39.68 8.70
N GLU A 206 24.00 -39.11 7.53
CA GLU A 206 23.52 -39.86 6.36
C GLU A 206 24.54 -40.90 5.86
N GLY A 207 25.84 -40.62 5.99
CA GLY A 207 26.90 -41.60 5.67
C GLY A 207 27.07 -42.74 6.68
N ASN A 208 26.62 -42.58 7.93
CA ASN A 208 26.78 -43.59 8.98
C ASN A 208 25.60 -44.57 9.07
N GLU A 209 24.41 -44.17 8.62
CA GLU A 209 23.22 -45.03 8.56
C GLU A 209 23.25 -46.03 7.38
N GLY A 210 24.20 -45.87 6.45
CA GLY A 210 24.37 -46.75 5.28
C GLY A 210 25.30 -47.96 5.46
N THR A 211 25.94 -48.14 6.63
CA THR A 211 27.00 -49.16 6.83
C THR A 211 26.66 -50.25 7.85
N ILE A 212 25.37 -50.48 8.13
CA ILE A 212 24.92 -51.67 8.87
C ILE A 212 24.08 -52.53 7.92
N LYS A 213 24.76 -53.40 7.17
CA LYS A 213 24.22 -54.64 6.61
C LYS A 213 25.26 -55.73 6.78
#